data_AF-A0A9E2RD57-F1
#
_entry.id   AF-A0A9E2RD57-F1
#
_cell.length_a   1.000
_cell.length_b   1.000
_cell.length_c   1.000
_cell.angle_alpha   90.00
_cell.angle_beta   90.00
_cell.angle_gamma   90.00
#
_symmetry.space_group_name_H-M   'P 1'
#
loop_
_entity.id
_entity.type
_entity.pdbx_description
1 polymer ?
#
loop_
_entity_poly.entity_id
_entity_poly.type
_entity_poly.pdbx_seq_one_letter_code
_entity_poly.pdbx_strand_id
1 'polypeptide(L)'
;MGRKQRSKGTGTIYKRGGSGPWIACYWDHKGKRKEHSCRTTDRQAAERILNKLVADVALRRDFVIDPIEDDYAAAGRRPLAEHVDEYLAYCANLGQDARHISQKRGHLSELLNAIGATRLSHLNADALARHLSTLVDGGLSARTVNYVRQTCVAFGNWCVKTGRLANNQLRIVPKRDEARDRRRVRRPLTDAELAGLVEVSKERGRDAWYLAAALAGLRKGDLQRLTWADVNFAEATVTIRGGKARRIDVIPMHEQLAESLQRRYRAQPALPTARVWPDTVTDLTRMKDFLRAGIARKVDVLDSKGKPVIIKNRLGERVKTKIVVEDSEGRVIDLHAMRTTLGTNLARAGVAPQVAQRIMRHGDYKTTLKHYTVLGLADTSAAVARLPSVSIAGRDAIAATGTDGTLQKQPQLYSQQLGREKGKTGAIQRDELSSVQAIAKSENSRKSPGNTQESAGNSRKRAKGFEPSTFSLEG
;
A
#
# COMPACT_ATOMS: atom_id res chain seq x y z
N MET A 1 -27.03 54.57 42.32
CA MET A 1 -27.67 53.67 41.35
C MET A 1 -27.03 52.28 41.44
N GLY A 2 -27.71 51.30 42.02
CA GLY A 2 -27.17 49.94 42.13
C GLY A 2 -27.03 49.29 40.75
N ARG A 3 -25.83 48.80 40.41
CA ARG A 3 -25.62 47.98 39.20
C ARG A 3 -26.51 46.74 39.33
N LYS A 4 -27.64 46.70 38.61
CA LYS A 4 -28.46 45.49 38.44
C LYS A 4 -27.54 44.36 37.97
N GLN A 5 -27.22 43.45 38.87
CA GLN A 5 -26.47 42.24 38.57
C GLN A 5 -27.35 41.41 37.63
N ARG A 6 -26.93 41.26 36.37
CA ARG A 6 -27.66 40.43 35.40
C ARG A 6 -27.66 38.97 35.90
N SER A 7 -28.75 38.25 35.66
CA SER A 7 -28.88 36.84 36.05
C SER A 7 -27.78 35.98 35.41
N LYS A 8 -27.31 34.97 36.14
CA LYS A 8 -26.25 34.06 35.68
C LYS A 8 -26.69 33.42 34.35
N GLY A 9 -25.94 33.68 33.27
CA GLY A 9 -26.19 33.09 31.95
C GLY A 9 -26.68 34.04 30.84
N THR A 10 -27.06 35.30 31.14
CA THR A 10 -27.63 36.22 30.12
C THR A 10 -26.61 36.87 29.17
N GLY A 11 -25.31 36.65 29.40
CA GLY A 11 -24.24 37.34 28.67
C GLY A 11 -24.21 38.87 28.88
N THR A 12 -23.24 39.52 28.26
CA THR A 12 -22.96 40.96 28.38
C THR A 12 -22.55 41.54 27.03
N ILE A 13 -22.95 42.78 26.74
CA ILE A 13 -22.41 43.54 25.61
C ILE A 13 -21.42 44.60 26.08
N TYR A 14 -20.37 44.86 25.31
CA TYR A 14 -19.38 45.91 25.59
C TYR A 14 -18.76 46.45 24.29
N LYS A 15 -18.01 47.56 24.34
CA LYS A 15 -17.24 48.09 23.19
C LYS A 15 -15.73 47.98 23.48
N ARG A 16 -14.93 47.53 22.51
CA ARG A 16 -13.46 47.61 22.59
C ARG A 16 -13.03 49.03 22.24
N GLY A 17 -12.61 49.83 23.23
CA GLY A 17 -12.08 51.17 23.02
C GLY A 17 -13.09 52.33 22.98
N GLY A 18 -14.34 52.12 23.42
CA GLY A 18 -15.35 53.19 23.56
C GLY A 18 -16.03 53.64 22.25
N SER A 19 -15.33 53.58 21.11
CA SER A 19 -15.86 53.77 19.76
C SER A 19 -15.89 52.44 18.98
N GLY A 20 -16.82 52.30 18.03
CA GLY A 20 -16.97 51.08 17.23
C GLY A 20 -18.15 50.16 17.59
N PRO A 21 -18.25 48.99 16.94
CA PRO A 21 -19.38 48.09 17.08
C PRO A 21 -19.42 47.44 18.47
N TRP A 22 -20.63 47.18 18.96
CA TRP A 22 -20.84 46.41 20.18
C TRP A 22 -20.37 44.96 19.99
N ILE A 23 -19.82 44.39 21.05
CA ILE A 23 -19.36 43.01 21.13
C ILE A 23 -20.24 42.30 22.17
N ALA A 24 -20.96 41.29 21.73
CA ALA A 24 -21.69 40.38 22.59
C ALA A 24 -20.73 39.32 23.15
N CYS A 25 -20.81 39.13 24.46
CA CYS A 25 -20.05 38.12 25.19
C CYS A 25 -21.01 37.19 25.91
N TYR A 26 -20.94 35.90 25.61
CA TYR A 26 -21.85 34.88 26.12
C TYR A 26 -21.10 33.55 26.32
N TRP A 27 -21.76 32.58 26.94
CA TRP A 27 -21.22 31.23 27.10
C TRP A 27 -21.88 30.32 26.09
N ASP A 28 -21.12 29.48 25.39
CA ASP A 28 -21.68 28.45 24.52
C ASP A 28 -22.24 27.26 25.33
N HIS A 29 -22.96 26.36 24.66
CA HIS A 29 -23.54 25.18 25.31
C HIS A 29 -22.48 24.20 25.85
N LYS A 30 -21.20 24.36 25.46
CA LYS A 30 -20.04 23.59 25.94
C LYS A 30 -19.36 24.29 27.13
N GLY A 31 -19.94 25.38 27.65
CA GLY A 31 -19.41 26.14 28.78
C GLY A 31 -18.18 26.99 28.45
N LYS A 32 -17.91 27.30 27.18
CA LYS A 32 -16.81 28.20 26.79
C LYS A 32 -17.32 29.61 26.51
N ARG A 33 -16.58 30.61 26.99
CA ARG A 33 -16.86 32.03 26.73
C ARG A 33 -16.59 32.35 25.25
N LYS A 34 -17.57 32.95 24.58
CA LYS A 34 -17.50 33.41 23.18
C LYS A 34 -17.71 34.92 23.11
N GLU A 35 -16.99 35.54 22.20
CA GLU A 35 -17.18 36.93 21.83
C GLU A 35 -17.63 37.00 20.37
N HIS A 36 -18.67 37.79 20.11
CA HIS A 36 -19.25 37.98 18.78
C HIS A 36 -19.44 39.47 18.54
N SER A 37 -18.79 40.02 17.50
CA SER A 37 -19.04 41.40 17.09
C SER A 37 -20.44 41.51 16.52
N CYS A 38 -21.30 42.33 17.13
CA CYS A 38 -22.66 42.58 16.68
C CYS A 38 -22.69 43.42 15.38
N ARG A 39 -21.54 43.94 14.92
CA ARG A 39 -21.38 44.78 13.71
C ARG A 39 -22.31 45.99 13.67
N THR A 40 -22.80 46.44 14.81
CA THR A 40 -23.68 47.61 14.96
C THR A 40 -23.19 48.49 16.10
N THR A 41 -23.35 49.80 15.96
CA THR A 41 -23.08 50.80 16.99
C THR A 41 -24.31 51.10 17.86
N ASP A 42 -25.50 50.67 17.40
CA ASP A 42 -26.75 50.76 18.17
C ASP A 42 -26.78 49.70 19.28
N ARG A 43 -27.01 50.18 20.50
CA ARG A 43 -27.07 49.33 21.70
C ARG A 43 -28.29 48.41 21.66
N GLN A 44 -29.45 48.89 21.21
CA GLN A 44 -30.67 48.07 21.22
C GLN A 44 -30.57 46.91 20.21
N ALA A 45 -30.08 47.18 19.00
CA ALA A 45 -29.77 46.14 18.02
C ALA A 45 -28.76 45.11 18.57
N ALA A 46 -27.70 45.56 19.26
CA ALA A 46 -26.73 44.66 19.89
C ALA A 46 -27.34 43.80 21.01
N GLU A 47 -28.24 44.35 21.83
CA GLU A 47 -28.96 43.60 22.87
C GLU A 47 -29.88 42.53 22.25
N ARG A 48 -30.58 42.83 21.14
CA ARG A 48 -31.37 41.82 20.40
C ARG A 48 -30.50 40.69 19.85
N ILE A 49 -29.33 41.02 19.29
CA ILE A 49 -28.37 40.02 18.80
C ILE A 49 -27.87 39.13 19.95
N LEU A 50 -27.51 39.72 21.10
CA LEU A 50 -27.11 38.95 22.28
C LEU A 50 -28.24 38.03 22.75
N ASN A 51 -29.47 38.52 22.86
CA ASN A 51 -30.61 37.72 23.31
C ASN A 51 -30.86 36.53 22.38
N LYS A 52 -30.77 36.73 21.06
CA LYS A 52 -30.85 35.64 20.09
C LYS A 52 -29.74 34.61 20.31
N LEU A 53 -28.49 35.04 20.47
CA LEU A 53 -27.36 34.14 20.71
C LEU A 53 -27.52 33.32 22.00
N VAL A 54 -28.01 33.94 23.07
CA VAL A 54 -28.27 33.25 24.35
C VAL A 54 -29.44 32.27 24.23
N ALA A 55 -30.51 32.64 23.51
CA ALA A 55 -31.64 31.75 23.23
C ALA A 55 -31.21 30.53 22.40
N ASP A 56 -30.44 30.75 21.33
CA ASP A 56 -29.89 29.67 20.49
C ASP A 56 -28.97 28.72 21.29
N VAL A 57 -28.25 29.24 22.30
CA VAL A 57 -27.46 28.40 23.23
C VAL A 57 -28.37 27.61 24.17
N ALA A 58 -29.43 28.21 24.69
CA ALA A 58 -30.38 27.52 25.56
C ALA A 58 -31.05 26.34 24.83
N LEU A 59 -31.47 26.54 23.58
CA LEU A 59 -32.03 25.49 22.73
C LEU A 59 -31.06 24.31 22.51
N ARG A 60 -29.75 24.59 22.37
CA ARG A 60 -28.71 23.55 22.27
C ARG A 60 -28.43 22.85 23.59
N ARG A 61 -28.46 23.58 24.70
CA ARG A 61 -28.25 23.02 26.05
C ARG A 61 -29.40 22.09 26.45
N ASP A 62 -30.63 22.47 26.08
CA ASP A 62 -31.84 21.74 26.42
C ASP A 62 -32.18 20.68 25.33
N PHE A 63 -31.24 20.42 24.41
CA PHE A 63 -31.33 19.43 23.30
C PHE A 63 -32.53 19.60 22.35
N VAL A 64 -33.19 20.75 22.34
CA VAL A 64 -34.19 21.11 21.33
C VAL A 64 -33.55 21.27 19.95
N ILE A 65 -32.30 21.73 19.92
CA ILE A 65 -31.38 21.60 18.78
C ILE A 65 -30.30 20.61 19.22
N ASP A 66 -30.20 19.46 18.56
CA ASP A 66 -29.08 18.54 18.82
C ASP A 66 -27.77 19.23 18.39
N PRO A 67 -26.86 19.54 19.33
CA PRO A 67 -25.64 20.25 18.99
C PRO A 67 -24.71 19.47 18.05
N ILE A 68 -24.80 18.13 18.07
CA ILE A 68 -24.01 17.25 17.21
C ILE A 68 -24.53 17.35 15.77
N GLU A 69 -25.85 17.30 15.57
CA GLU A 69 -26.45 17.48 14.24
C GLU A 69 -26.21 18.88 13.67
N ASP A 70 -26.26 19.91 14.51
CA ASP A 70 -25.97 21.29 14.10
C ASP A 70 -24.48 21.47 13.73
N ASP A 71 -23.54 20.85 14.46
CA ASP A 71 -22.12 20.81 14.12
C ASP A 71 -21.91 20.13 12.74
N TYR A 72 -22.63 19.03 12.45
CA TYR A 72 -22.60 18.37 11.13
C TYR A 72 -23.19 19.25 10.03
N ALA A 73 -24.32 19.92 10.29
CA ALA A 73 -24.93 20.82 9.32
C ALA A 73 -24.00 22.01 9.00
N ALA A 74 -23.36 22.59 10.01
CA ALA A 74 -22.39 23.66 9.84
C ALA A 74 -21.16 23.19 9.03
N ALA A 75 -20.60 22.03 9.36
CA ALA A 75 -19.50 21.44 8.59
C ALA A 75 -19.91 21.10 7.15
N GLY A 76 -21.12 20.58 6.95
CA GLY A 76 -21.69 20.20 5.66
C GLY A 76 -21.91 21.38 4.73
N ARG A 77 -22.16 22.59 5.25
CA ARG A 77 -22.28 23.84 4.47
C ARG A 77 -20.94 24.35 3.93
N ARG A 78 -19.82 24.01 4.57
CA ARG A 78 -18.49 24.44 4.14
C ARG A 78 -18.09 23.76 2.81
N PRO A 79 -17.31 24.43 1.96
CA PRO A 79 -16.76 23.83 0.75
C PRO A 79 -15.96 22.56 1.03
N LEU A 80 -16.16 21.53 0.20
CA LEU A 80 -15.46 20.27 0.35
C LEU A 80 -13.93 20.40 0.20
N ALA A 81 -13.47 21.34 -0.64
CA ALA A 81 -12.06 21.63 -0.82
C ALA A 81 -11.37 22.05 0.49
N GLU A 82 -12.02 22.87 1.32
CA GLU A 82 -11.47 23.28 2.62
C GLU A 82 -11.25 22.09 3.55
N HIS A 83 -12.20 21.14 3.58
CA HIS A 83 -12.06 19.92 4.37
C HIS A 83 -10.89 19.05 3.89
N VAL A 84 -10.69 18.97 2.57
CA VAL A 84 -9.55 18.25 1.98
C VAL A 84 -8.22 18.91 2.38
N ASP A 85 -8.13 20.23 2.29
CA ASP A 85 -6.91 20.97 2.67
C ASP A 85 -6.58 20.81 4.15
N GLU A 86 -7.59 20.91 5.03
CA GLU A 86 -7.43 20.64 6.45
C GLU A 86 -6.99 19.19 6.74
N TYR A 87 -7.53 18.21 6.02
CA TYR A 87 -7.10 16.81 6.15
C TYR A 87 -5.65 16.61 5.71
N LEU A 88 -5.23 17.26 4.62
CA LEU A 88 -3.86 17.18 4.15
C LEU A 88 -2.89 17.89 5.11
N ALA A 89 -3.29 19.01 5.69
CA ALA A 89 -2.55 19.68 6.76
C ALA A 89 -2.44 18.81 8.01
N TYR A 90 -3.53 18.14 8.41
CA TYR A 90 -3.51 17.14 9.47
C TYR A 90 -2.52 16.00 9.17
N CYS A 91 -2.52 15.46 7.95
CA CYS A 91 -1.56 14.43 7.54
C CYS A 91 -0.10 14.92 7.60
N ALA A 92 0.15 16.18 7.22
CA ALA A 92 1.46 16.80 7.32
C ALA A 92 1.92 16.94 8.78
N ASN A 93 1.03 17.38 9.67
CA ASN A 93 1.31 17.54 11.10
C ASN A 93 1.59 16.20 11.79
N LEU A 94 1.04 15.09 11.29
CA LEU A 94 1.39 13.74 11.75
C LEU A 94 2.78 13.25 11.25
N GLY A 95 3.50 14.05 10.46
CA GLY A 95 4.80 13.68 9.92
C GLY A 95 4.72 12.61 8.81
N GLN A 96 3.63 12.59 8.03
CA GLN A 96 3.56 11.74 6.83
C GLN A 96 4.49 12.26 5.73
N ASP A 97 5.02 11.34 4.93
CA ASP A 97 5.93 11.67 3.83
C ASP A 97 5.26 12.58 2.79
N ALA A 98 5.98 13.59 2.31
CA ALA A 98 5.46 14.59 1.38
C ALA A 98 4.91 13.96 0.09
N ARG A 99 5.51 12.86 -0.40
CA ARG A 99 5.02 12.16 -1.59
C ARG A 99 3.67 11.50 -1.30
N HIS A 100 3.46 10.95 -0.10
CA HIS A 100 2.16 10.38 0.29
C HIS A 100 1.09 11.44 0.35
N ILE A 101 1.40 12.60 0.93
CA ILE A 101 0.46 13.73 0.99
C ILE A 101 0.10 14.19 -0.42
N SER A 102 1.09 14.29 -1.32
CA SER A 102 0.84 14.63 -2.72
C SER A 102 -0.04 13.60 -3.44
N GLN A 103 0.15 12.30 -3.18
CA GLN A 103 -0.71 11.24 -3.72
C GLN A 103 -2.13 11.34 -3.19
N LYS A 104 -2.28 11.56 -1.87
CA LYS A 104 -3.59 11.75 -1.24
C LYS A 104 -4.34 12.93 -1.85
N ARG A 105 -3.64 14.06 -2.03
CA ARG A 105 -4.19 15.23 -2.71
C ARG A 105 -4.66 14.87 -4.11
N GLY A 106 -3.82 14.22 -4.91
CA GLY A 106 -4.16 13.80 -6.27
C GLY A 106 -5.43 12.94 -6.31
N HIS A 107 -5.52 11.90 -5.48
CA HIS A 107 -6.69 11.01 -5.43
C HIS A 107 -7.97 11.75 -5.01
N LEU A 108 -7.89 12.59 -3.97
CA LEU A 108 -9.07 13.32 -3.49
C LEU A 108 -9.52 14.35 -4.53
N SER A 109 -8.60 15.13 -5.11
CA SER A 109 -8.92 16.07 -6.18
C SER A 109 -9.52 15.39 -7.41
N GLU A 110 -8.99 14.23 -7.82
CA GLU A 110 -9.53 13.47 -8.95
C GLU A 110 -10.96 12.96 -8.67
N LEU A 111 -11.22 12.45 -7.47
CA LEU A 111 -12.57 12.07 -7.03
C LEU A 111 -13.52 13.26 -7.06
N LEU A 112 -13.14 14.38 -6.41
CA LEU A 112 -13.96 15.59 -6.29
C LEU A 112 -14.37 16.13 -7.66
N ASN A 113 -13.43 16.17 -8.60
CA ASN A 113 -13.67 16.61 -9.97
C ASN A 113 -14.57 15.64 -10.73
N ALA A 114 -14.35 14.32 -10.58
CA ALA A 114 -15.12 13.30 -11.29
C ALA A 114 -16.60 13.28 -10.90
N ILE A 115 -16.93 13.60 -9.64
CA ILE A 115 -18.30 13.56 -9.14
C ILE A 115 -18.94 14.96 -9.03
N GLY A 116 -18.20 16.03 -9.33
CA GLY A 116 -18.68 17.41 -9.14
C GLY A 116 -18.98 17.76 -7.68
N ALA A 117 -18.23 17.18 -6.73
CA ALA A 117 -18.53 17.36 -5.32
C ALA A 117 -18.07 18.72 -4.78
N THR A 118 -19.03 19.52 -4.31
CA THR A 118 -18.77 20.83 -3.68
C THR A 118 -19.00 20.82 -2.17
N ARG A 119 -19.68 19.78 -1.65
CA ARG A 119 -20.09 19.62 -0.26
C ARG A 119 -19.85 18.19 0.22
N LEU A 120 -19.77 18.00 1.54
CA LEU A 120 -19.57 16.69 2.16
C LEU A 120 -20.70 15.70 1.84
N SER A 121 -21.94 16.17 1.66
CA SER A 121 -23.10 15.33 1.30
C SER A 121 -22.97 14.64 -0.07
N HIS A 122 -22.14 15.17 -0.98
CA HIS A 122 -21.90 14.56 -2.29
C HIS A 122 -20.96 13.35 -2.20
N LEU A 123 -20.27 13.15 -1.07
CA LEU A 123 -19.40 12.00 -0.83
C LEU A 123 -20.20 10.81 -0.31
N ASN A 124 -20.74 10.03 -1.24
CA ASN A 124 -21.45 8.79 -0.94
C ASN A 124 -20.80 7.56 -1.60
N ALA A 125 -21.27 6.38 -1.19
CA ALA A 125 -20.72 5.11 -1.65
C ALA A 125 -20.86 4.90 -3.17
N ASP A 126 -21.99 5.29 -3.75
CA ASP A 126 -22.27 5.16 -5.18
C ASP A 126 -21.32 6.04 -6.04
N ALA A 127 -21.13 7.29 -5.64
CA ALA A 127 -20.21 8.22 -6.30
C ALA A 127 -18.76 7.69 -6.29
N LEU A 128 -18.30 7.16 -5.15
CA LEU A 128 -16.99 6.52 -5.07
C LEU A 128 -16.93 5.25 -5.92
N ALA A 129 -17.96 4.39 -5.90
CA ALA A 129 -17.99 3.16 -6.70
C ALA A 129 -17.90 3.46 -8.21
N ARG A 130 -18.68 4.44 -8.70
CA ARG A 130 -18.62 4.91 -10.09
C ARG A 130 -17.23 5.43 -10.45
N HIS A 131 -16.64 6.29 -9.61
CA HIS A 131 -15.28 6.78 -9.84
C HIS A 131 -14.24 5.65 -9.88
N LEU A 132 -14.30 4.70 -8.96
CA LEU A 132 -13.38 3.55 -8.98
C LEU A 132 -13.57 2.66 -10.21
N SER A 133 -14.79 2.53 -10.74
CA SER A 133 -15.04 1.82 -12.00
C SER A 133 -14.43 2.55 -13.20
N THR A 134 -14.55 3.88 -13.30
CA THR A 134 -13.92 4.62 -14.40
C THR A 134 -12.39 4.54 -14.37
N LEU A 135 -11.79 4.46 -13.17
CA LEU A 135 -10.36 4.19 -13.02
C LEU A 135 -9.95 2.80 -13.52
N VAL A 136 -10.79 1.78 -13.32
CA VAL A 136 -10.58 0.43 -13.85
C VAL A 136 -10.70 0.43 -15.37
N ASP A 137 -11.73 1.07 -15.92
CA ASP A 137 -11.96 1.18 -17.37
C ASP A 137 -10.81 1.96 -18.05
N GLY A 138 -10.22 2.91 -17.32
CA GLY A 138 -8.97 3.60 -17.70
C GLY A 138 -7.71 2.73 -17.63
N GLY A 139 -7.83 1.47 -17.23
CA GLY A 139 -6.75 0.49 -17.20
C GLY A 139 -5.89 0.50 -15.94
N LEU A 140 -6.30 1.15 -14.85
CA LEU A 140 -5.56 1.06 -13.58
C LEU A 140 -5.68 -0.34 -12.97
N SER A 141 -4.68 -0.74 -12.19
CA SER A 141 -4.69 -2.03 -11.50
C SER A 141 -5.58 -2.01 -10.26
N ALA A 142 -6.10 -3.17 -9.87
CA ALA A 142 -6.91 -3.36 -8.67
C ALA A 142 -6.21 -2.79 -7.43
N ARG A 143 -4.87 -2.93 -7.34
CA ARG A 143 -4.06 -2.37 -6.27
C ARG A 143 -4.08 -0.85 -6.24
N THR A 144 -3.91 -0.19 -7.39
CA THR A 144 -3.96 1.27 -7.48
C THR A 144 -5.35 1.78 -7.12
N VAL A 145 -6.40 1.14 -7.65
CA VAL A 145 -7.81 1.47 -7.34
C VAL A 145 -8.10 1.29 -5.85
N ASN A 146 -7.61 0.21 -5.23
CA ASN A 146 -7.72 -0.01 -3.79
C ASN A 146 -7.01 1.07 -2.98
N TYR A 147 -5.89 1.61 -3.47
CA TYR A 147 -5.17 2.69 -2.80
C TYR A 147 -5.90 4.04 -2.89
N VAL A 148 -6.52 4.33 -4.04
CA VAL A 148 -7.45 5.47 -4.18
C VAL A 148 -8.62 5.32 -3.20
N ARG A 149 -9.28 4.15 -3.20
CA ARG A 149 -10.36 3.82 -2.25
C ARG A 149 -9.92 4.02 -0.81
N GLN A 150 -8.75 3.48 -0.43
CA GLN A 150 -8.21 3.61 0.92
C GLN A 150 -8.00 5.07 1.31
N THR A 151 -7.50 5.90 0.39
CA THR A 151 -7.33 7.34 0.61
C THR A 151 -8.67 8.01 0.91
N CYS A 152 -9.70 7.74 0.10
CA CYS A 152 -11.03 8.32 0.25
C CYS A 152 -11.69 7.87 1.56
N VAL A 153 -11.59 6.58 1.89
CA VAL A 153 -12.08 6.03 3.16
C VAL A 153 -11.37 6.66 4.35
N ALA A 154 -10.04 6.84 4.29
CA ALA A 154 -9.29 7.47 5.37
C ALA A 154 -9.70 8.94 5.58
N PHE A 155 -9.94 9.68 4.49
CA PHE A 155 -10.50 11.04 4.56
C PHE A 155 -11.88 11.05 5.22
N GLY A 156 -12.80 10.18 4.79
CA GLY A 156 -14.13 10.06 5.41
C GLY A 156 -14.06 9.68 6.89
N ASN A 157 -13.14 8.79 7.29
CA ASN A 157 -12.91 8.46 8.71
C ASN A 157 -12.41 9.67 9.51
N TRP A 158 -11.52 10.48 8.92
CA TRP A 158 -11.07 11.70 9.55
C TRP A 158 -12.20 12.72 9.71
N CYS A 159 -13.09 12.86 8.71
CA CYS A 159 -14.29 13.70 8.83
C CYS A 159 -15.19 13.23 9.98
N VAL A 160 -15.38 11.93 10.17
CA VAL A 160 -16.13 11.41 11.33
C VAL A 160 -15.42 11.72 12.64
N LYS A 161 -14.11 11.42 12.73
CA LYS A 161 -13.30 11.65 13.94
C LYS A 161 -13.26 13.12 14.37
N THR A 162 -13.41 14.05 13.43
CA THR A 162 -13.39 15.50 13.67
C THR A 162 -14.78 16.12 13.78
N GLY A 163 -15.84 15.30 13.85
CA GLY A 163 -17.21 15.77 14.02
C GLY A 163 -17.78 16.48 12.79
N ARG A 164 -17.32 16.14 11.59
CA ARG A 164 -17.80 16.70 10.30
C ARG A 164 -18.87 15.85 9.65
N LEU A 165 -18.87 14.55 9.94
CA LEU A 165 -19.81 13.57 9.43
C LEU A 165 -20.24 12.66 10.57
N ALA A 166 -21.51 12.25 10.59
CA ALA A 166 -22.01 11.26 11.55
C ALA A 166 -21.39 9.87 11.32
N ASN A 167 -21.22 9.47 10.05
CA ASN A 167 -20.66 8.18 9.67
C ASN A 167 -19.89 8.28 8.34
N ASN A 168 -19.09 7.25 8.04
CA ASN A 168 -18.33 7.16 6.79
C ASN A 168 -18.93 6.13 5.84
N GLN A 169 -19.80 6.58 4.93
CA GLN A 169 -20.43 5.73 3.93
C GLN A 169 -19.45 5.14 2.91
N LEU A 170 -18.28 5.75 2.70
CA LEU A 170 -17.28 5.29 1.73
C LEU A 170 -16.70 3.91 2.09
N ARG A 171 -16.81 3.50 3.36
CA ARG A 171 -16.35 2.18 3.83
C ARG A 171 -17.12 1.02 3.20
N ILE A 172 -18.37 1.25 2.78
CA ILE A 172 -19.28 0.24 2.23
C ILE A 172 -18.77 -0.30 0.89
N VAL A 173 -18.14 0.56 0.07
CA VAL A 173 -17.57 0.16 -1.21
C VAL A 173 -16.55 -0.95 -0.98
N PRO A 174 -16.60 -2.13 -1.60
CA PRO A 174 -15.65 -3.21 -1.31
C PRO A 174 -14.27 -2.91 -1.91
N LYS A 175 -13.23 -3.61 -1.41
CA LYS A 175 -11.93 -3.65 -2.10
C LYS A 175 -12.04 -4.57 -3.32
N ARG A 176 -11.30 -4.24 -4.38
CA ARG A 176 -11.11 -5.12 -5.54
C ARG A 176 -10.12 -6.23 -5.18
N ASP A 177 -10.32 -7.41 -5.76
CA ASP A 177 -9.44 -8.56 -5.57
C ASP A 177 -8.10 -8.35 -6.30
N GLU A 178 -7.04 -8.06 -5.56
CA GLU A 178 -5.68 -7.90 -6.11
C GLU A 178 -5.07 -9.21 -6.61
N ALA A 179 -5.54 -10.37 -6.12
CA ALA A 179 -5.00 -11.66 -6.53
C ALA A 179 -5.44 -12.03 -7.96
N ARG A 180 -6.68 -11.69 -8.33
CA ARG A 180 -7.20 -11.85 -9.70
C ARG A 180 -6.56 -10.91 -10.71
N ASP A 181 -6.05 -9.76 -10.27
CA ASP A 181 -5.39 -8.76 -11.13
C ASP A 181 -3.86 -8.74 -10.96
N ARG A 182 -3.25 -9.94 -10.96
CA ARG A 182 -1.81 -10.08 -10.76
C ARG A 182 -1.03 -9.78 -12.05
N ARG A 183 -0.91 -8.49 -12.39
CA ARG A 183 -0.24 -8.02 -13.62
C ARG A 183 1.28 -8.10 -13.63
N ARG A 184 1.91 -8.20 -12.46
CA ARG A 184 3.38 -8.18 -12.34
C ARG A 184 3.85 -9.25 -11.37
N VAL A 185 4.44 -10.31 -11.91
CA VAL A 185 5.05 -11.38 -11.13
C VAL A 185 6.56 -11.17 -11.14
N ARG A 186 7.17 -10.98 -9.97
CA ARG A 186 8.63 -10.89 -9.85
C ARG A 186 9.22 -12.28 -9.72
N ARG A 187 10.32 -12.55 -10.42
CA ARG A 187 11.13 -13.76 -10.22
C ARG A 187 12.50 -13.42 -9.63
N PRO A 188 13.15 -14.36 -8.94
CA PRO A 188 14.56 -14.24 -8.62
C PRO A 188 15.42 -14.34 -9.89
N LEU A 189 16.58 -13.69 -9.88
CA LEU A 189 17.68 -14.00 -10.78
C LEU A 189 18.17 -15.43 -10.57
N THR A 190 18.63 -16.07 -11.65
CA THR A 190 19.41 -17.31 -11.58
C THR A 190 20.86 -17.01 -11.16
N ASP A 191 21.60 -18.04 -10.75
CA ASP A 191 23.00 -17.87 -10.34
C ASP A 191 23.86 -17.38 -11.53
N ALA A 192 23.61 -17.89 -12.73
CA ALA A 192 24.27 -17.44 -13.96
C ALA A 192 23.96 -15.97 -14.30
N GLU A 193 22.69 -15.56 -14.16
CA GLU A 193 22.30 -14.16 -14.39
C GLU A 193 22.93 -13.21 -13.37
N LEU A 194 22.97 -13.60 -12.09
CA LEU A 194 23.60 -12.80 -11.05
C LEU A 194 25.11 -12.70 -11.28
N ALA A 195 25.78 -13.80 -11.62
CA ALA A 195 27.20 -13.82 -11.94
C ALA A 195 27.52 -12.90 -13.13
N GLY A 196 26.80 -13.03 -14.23
CA GLY A 196 26.98 -12.18 -15.42
C GLY A 196 26.71 -10.70 -15.14
N LEU A 197 25.73 -10.39 -14.26
CA LEU A 197 25.49 -9.01 -13.83
C LEU A 197 26.63 -8.45 -12.99
N VAL A 198 27.18 -9.24 -12.06
CA VAL A 198 28.32 -8.84 -11.23
C VAL A 198 29.54 -8.59 -12.10
N GLU A 199 29.82 -9.45 -13.08
CA GLU A 199 30.93 -9.28 -14.02
C GLU A 199 30.82 -7.96 -14.82
N VAL A 200 29.69 -7.75 -15.51
CA VAL A 200 29.42 -6.53 -16.28
C VAL A 200 29.47 -5.27 -15.40
N SER A 201 29.00 -5.37 -14.16
CA SER A 201 28.97 -4.22 -13.26
C SER A 201 30.32 -3.94 -12.59
N LYS A 202 31.16 -4.95 -12.39
CA LYS A 202 32.52 -4.84 -11.83
C LYS A 202 33.43 -3.99 -12.71
N GLU A 203 33.43 -4.23 -14.03
CA GLU A 203 34.13 -3.40 -15.01
C GLU A 203 33.77 -1.91 -14.94
N ARG A 204 32.61 -1.60 -14.34
CA ARG A 204 32.02 -0.26 -14.29
C ARG A 204 31.90 0.25 -12.85
N GLY A 205 32.56 -0.40 -11.88
CA GLY A 205 32.62 0.00 -10.47
C GLY A 205 31.28 -0.06 -9.71
N ARG A 206 30.35 -0.91 -10.14
CA ARG A 206 28.97 -1.02 -9.59
C ARG A 206 28.63 -2.40 -9.04
N ASP A 207 29.56 -3.35 -9.04
CA ASP A 207 29.40 -4.70 -8.48
C ASP A 207 28.96 -4.67 -7.02
N ALA A 208 29.64 -3.87 -6.18
CA ALA A 208 29.28 -3.75 -4.76
C ALA A 208 27.82 -3.33 -4.55
N TRP A 209 27.29 -2.48 -5.45
CA TRP A 209 25.92 -1.99 -5.38
C TRP A 209 24.90 -3.10 -5.65
N TYR A 210 25.15 -3.94 -6.65
CA TYR A 210 24.30 -5.08 -6.96
C TYR A 210 24.44 -6.20 -5.92
N LEU A 211 25.65 -6.50 -5.45
CA LEU A 211 25.88 -7.46 -4.38
C LEU A 211 25.19 -7.03 -3.08
N ALA A 212 25.20 -5.75 -2.74
CA ALA A 212 24.47 -5.25 -1.58
C ALA A 212 22.94 -5.42 -1.72
N ALA A 213 22.41 -5.26 -2.94
CA ALA A 213 21.00 -5.51 -3.22
C ALA A 213 20.65 -7.01 -3.16
N ALA A 214 21.52 -7.88 -3.69
CA ALA A 214 21.26 -9.30 -3.90
C ALA A 214 21.67 -10.22 -2.74
N LEU A 215 22.71 -9.86 -1.99
CA LEU A 215 23.26 -10.66 -0.88
C LEU A 215 22.94 -10.10 0.50
N ALA A 216 22.78 -8.78 0.61
CA ALA A 216 22.34 -8.11 1.85
C ALA A 216 20.86 -7.64 1.78
N GLY A 217 20.21 -7.80 0.62
CA GLY A 217 18.79 -7.50 0.46
C GLY A 217 18.47 -6.02 0.63
N LEU A 218 19.43 -5.11 0.45
CA LEU A 218 19.23 -3.69 0.69
C LEU A 218 18.22 -3.10 -0.30
N ARG A 219 17.28 -2.29 0.21
CA ARG A 219 16.31 -1.58 -0.63
C ARG A 219 17.01 -0.39 -1.31
N LYS A 220 16.43 0.13 -2.40
CA LYS A 220 16.96 1.33 -3.10
C LYS A 220 17.29 2.48 -2.14
N GLY A 221 16.36 2.80 -1.24
CA GLY A 221 16.57 3.86 -0.24
C GLY A 221 17.60 3.52 0.84
N ASP A 222 17.86 2.24 1.11
CA ASP A 222 18.94 1.83 2.02
C ASP A 222 20.29 2.01 1.31
N LEU A 223 20.40 1.52 0.07
CA LEU A 223 21.59 1.70 -0.77
C LEU A 223 21.97 3.18 -0.93
N GLN A 224 20.99 4.05 -1.17
CA GLN A 224 21.20 5.50 -1.32
C GLN A 224 21.66 6.21 -0.04
N ARG A 225 21.46 5.58 1.13
CA ARG A 225 21.78 6.19 2.43
C ARG A 225 22.93 5.51 3.15
N LEU A 226 23.40 4.36 2.68
CA LEU A 226 24.49 3.66 3.33
C LEU A 226 25.75 4.53 3.34
N THR A 227 26.35 4.70 4.53
CA THR A 227 27.61 5.42 4.73
C THR A 227 28.74 4.44 5.06
N TRP A 228 30.00 4.87 4.96
CA TRP A 228 31.12 4.01 5.33
C TRP A 228 31.17 3.70 6.83
N ALA A 229 30.64 4.59 7.69
CA ALA A 229 30.46 4.35 9.13
C ALA A 229 29.47 3.22 9.44
N ASP A 230 28.64 2.84 8.46
CA ASP A 230 27.69 1.75 8.60
C ASP A 230 28.27 0.39 8.21
N VAL A 231 29.48 0.33 7.64
CA VAL A 231 30.14 -0.90 7.19
C VAL A 231 31.23 -1.28 8.19
N ASN A 232 31.08 -2.42 8.84
CA ASN A 232 32.11 -2.97 9.73
C ASN A 232 32.76 -4.19 9.06
N PHE A 233 33.99 -4.00 8.56
CA PHE A 233 34.76 -5.07 7.91
C PHE A 233 35.29 -6.10 8.91
N ALA A 234 35.56 -5.71 10.16
CA ALA A 234 36.11 -6.62 11.18
C ALA A 234 35.05 -7.64 11.64
N GLU A 235 33.81 -7.18 11.83
CA GLU A 235 32.68 -8.04 12.22
C GLU A 235 31.92 -8.62 11.02
N ALA A 236 32.31 -8.25 9.79
CA ALA A 236 31.56 -8.54 8.57
C ALA A 236 30.07 -8.19 8.69
N THR A 237 29.75 -6.97 9.14
CA THR A 237 28.37 -6.50 9.30
C THR A 237 28.10 -5.19 8.56
N VAL A 238 26.83 -4.97 8.24
CA VAL A 238 26.31 -3.71 7.72
C VAL A 238 25.17 -3.23 8.60
N THR A 239 25.27 -1.99 9.08
CA THR A 239 24.26 -1.32 9.90
C THR A 239 23.33 -0.50 9.02
N ILE A 240 22.03 -0.74 9.06
CA ILE A 240 21.06 0.00 8.27
C ILE A 240 20.27 0.95 9.16
N ARG A 241 20.53 2.25 9.00
CA ARG A 241 19.89 3.33 9.75
C ARG A 241 18.76 3.99 8.96
N GLY A 242 17.73 4.45 9.67
CA GLY A 242 16.64 5.24 9.09
C GLY A 242 15.85 4.53 7.99
N GLY A 243 15.88 3.20 7.92
CA GLY A 243 15.15 2.38 6.94
C GLY A 243 13.64 2.63 6.94
N LYS A 244 12.90 2.06 5.98
CA LYS A 244 11.41 2.11 5.95
C LYS A 244 10.79 1.69 7.29
N ALA A 245 11.45 0.77 8.02
CA ALA A 245 11.02 0.27 9.32
C ALA A 245 11.27 1.23 10.49
N ARG A 246 11.88 2.41 10.26
CA ARG A 246 12.23 3.42 11.28
C ARG A 246 12.98 2.85 12.50
N ARG A 247 13.70 1.74 12.30
CA ARG A 247 14.56 1.08 13.29
C ARG A 247 15.97 0.90 12.74
N ILE A 248 16.92 0.68 13.63
CA ILE A 248 18.30 0.31 13.27
C ILE A 248 18.36 -1.22 13.19
N ASP A 249 18.81 -1.75 12.07
CA ASP A 249 19.03 -3.19 11.88
C ASP A 249 20.51 -3.41 11.56
N VAL A 250 21.15 -4.40 12.20
CA VAL A 250 22.50 -4.87 11.85
C VAL A 250 22.35 -6.23 11.17
N ILE A 251 22.94 -6.38 9.99
CA ILE A 251 22.90 -7.62 9.21
C ILE A 251 24.31 -8.13 8.91
N PRO A 252 24.51 -9.46 8.88
CA PRO A 252 25.76 -10.04 8.43
C PRO A 252 25.97 -9.75 6.93
N MET A 253 27.23 -9.62 6.55
CA MET A 253 27.68 -9.37 5.19
C MET A 253 28.26 -10.65 4.60
N HIS A 254 27.78 -11.02 3.41
CA HIS A 254 28.38 -12.11 2.64
C HIS A 254 29.81 -11.74 2.21
N GLU A 255 30.73 -12.71 2.17
CA GLU A 255 32.15 -12.53 1.83
C GLU A 255 32.36 -11.75 0.53
N GLN A 256 31.74 -12.17 -0.58
CA GLN A 256 31.81 -11.44 -1.86
C GLN A 256 31.39 -9.96 -1.77
N LEU A 257 30.41 -9.62 -0.91
CA LEU A 257 30.02 -8.23 -0.69
C LEU A 257 31.10 -7.48 0.10
N ALA A 258 31.67 -8.12 1.14
CA ALA A 258 32.75 -7.55 1.93
C ALA A 258 33.98 -7.24 1.05
N GLU A 259 34.39 -8.20 0.22
CA GLU A 259 35.51 -8.03 -0.71
C GLU A 259 35.27 -6.89 -1.72
N SER A 260 34.08 -6.84 -2.31
CA SER A 260 33.74 -5.81 -3.29
C SER A 260 33.70 -4.41 -2.65
N LEU A 261 33.15 -4.29 -1.44
CA LEU A 261 33.16 -3.05 -0.68
C LEU A 261 34.58 -2.65 -0.25
N GLN A 262 35.41 -3.60 0.17
CA GLN A 262 36.80 -3.34 0.56
C GLN A 262 37.63 -2.88 -0.64
N ARG A 263 37.47 -3.53 -1.81
CA ARG A 263 38.10 -3.09 -3.07
C ARG A 263 37.71 -1.66 -3.41
N ARG A 264 36.42 -1.33 -3.29
CA ARG A 264 35.91 0.03 -3.51
C ARG A 264 36.50 1.03 -2.53
N TYR A 265 36.54 0.70 -1.24
CA TYR A 265 37.10 1.58 -0.21
C TYR A 265 38.59 1.84 -0.42
N ARG A 266 39.37 0.81 -0.81
CA ARG A 266 40.79 0.96 -1.12
C ARG A 266 41.03 1.81 -2.37
N ALA A 267 40.21 1.63 -3.41
CA ALA A 267 40.32 2.42 -4.63
C ALA A 267 39.94 3.90 -4.42
N GLN A 268 39.00 4.18 -3.51
CA GLN A 268 38.57 5.53 -3.18
C GLN A 268 38.33 5.65 -1.67
N PRO A 269 39.40 5.89 -0.87
CA PRO A 269 39.27 6.09 0.56
C PRO A 269 38.36 7.29 0.85
N ALA A 270 37.46 7.11 1.81
CA ALA A 270 36.43 8.10 2.12
C ALA A 270 36.22 8.22 3.63
N LEU A 271 35.71 9.38 4.05
CA LEU A 271 35.33 9.63 5.43
C LEU A 271 34.21 8.66 5.86
N PRO A 272 34.12 8.29 7.15
CA PRO A 272 33.04 7.44 7.66
C PRO A 272 31.64 7.99 7.34
N THR A 273 31.48 9.31 7.36
CA THR A 273 30.19 9.98 7.07
C THR A 273 29.83 10.01 5.59
N ALA A 274 30.78 9.73 4.69
CA ALA A 274 30.53 9.74 3.26
C ALA A 274 29.66 8.55 2.83
N ARG A 275 28.84 8.76 1.79
CA ARG A 275 28.04 7.69 1.19
C ARG A 275 28.96 6.65 0.54
N VAL A 276 28.63 5.37 0.72
CA VAL A 276 29.31 4.26 0.02
C VAL A 276 29.20 4.44 -1.50
N TRP A 277 28.02 4.89 -1.95
CA TRP A 277 27.75 5.25 -3.34
C TRP A 277 27.24 6.69 -3.42
N PRO A 278 28.12 7.66 -3.76
CA PRO A 278 27.71 9.04 -4.02
C PRO A 278 26.69 9.13 -5.16
N ASP A 279 26.91 8.33 -6.21
CA ASP A 279 26.00 8.18 -7.34
C ASP A 279 25.14 6.92 -7.20
N THR A 280 23.83 7.07 -7.42
CA THR A 280 22.91 5.93 -7.43
C THR A 280 22.88 5.28 -8.80
N VAL A 281 22.82 3.94 -8.84
CA VAL A 281 22.46 3.23 -10.07
C VAL A 281 21.02 3.60 -10.44
N THR A 282 20.86 4.35 -11.54
CA THR A 282 19.55 4.76 -12.05
C THR A 282 18.83 3.60 -12.72
N ASP A 283 17.52 3.72 -12.97
CA ASP A 283 16.77 2.69 -13.69
C ASP A 283 17.30 2.49 -15.12
N LEU A 284 17.69 3.57 -15.82
CA LEU A 284 18.29 3.48 -17.15
C LEU A 284 19.64 2.76 -17.10
N THR A 285 20.47 3.14 -16.14
CA THR A 285 21.79 2.53 -15.89
C THR A 285 21.65 1.03 -15.64
N ARG A 286 20.71 0.63 -14.75
CA ARG A 286 20.40 -0.77 -14.47
C ARG A 286 19.90 -1.53 -15.69
N MET A 287 18.98 -0.95 -16.46
CA MET A 287 18.45 -1.59 -17.67
C MET A 287 19.56 -1.85 -18.71
N LYS A 288 20.53 -0.95 -18.83
CA LYS A 288 21.70 -1.17 -19.71
C LYS A 288 22.61 -2.29 -19.19
N ASP A 289 22.76 -2.45 -17.88
CA ASP A 289 23.54 -3.56 -17.31
C ASP A 289 22.83 -4.88 -17.49
N PHE A 290 21.51 -4.92 -17.25
CA PHE A 290 20.70 -6.12 -17.50
C PHE A 290 20.77 -6.54 -18.97
N LEU A 291 20.77 -5.58 -19.90
CA LEU A 291 20.92 -5.87 -21.33
C LEU A 291 22.30 -6.49 -21.64
N ARG A 292 23.38 -5.96 -21.05
CA ARG A 292 24.74 -6.49 -21.24
C ARG A 292 24.95 -7.85 -20.58
N ALA A 293 24.30 -8.09 -19.44
CA ALA A 293 24.34 -9.36 -18.72
C ALA A 293 23.40 -10.42 -19.31
N GLY A 294 22.71 -10.15 -20.43
CA GLY A 294 21.76 -11.09 -21.04
C GLY A 294 20.43 -11.27 -20.29
N ILE A 295 20.21 -10.54 -19.19
CA ILE A 295 18.99 -10.58 -18.37
C ILE A 295 17.82 -9.89 -19.08
N ALA A 296 18.13 -8.81 -19.81
CA ALA A 296 17.15 -8.05 -20.57
C ALA A 296 17.40 -8.19 -22.07
N ARG A 297 16.35 -8.05 -22.86
CA ARG A 297 16.44 -8.03 -24.32
C ARG A 297 15.97 -6.70 -24.91
N LYS A 298 16.54 -6.35 -26.05
CA LYS A 298 16.10 -5.21 -26.85
C LYS A 298 15.03 -5.70 -27.82
N VAL A 299 13.87 -5.04 -27.82
CA VAL A 299 12.72 -5.40 -28.67
C VAL A 299 12.26 -4.16 -29.42
N ASP A 300 11.84 -4.35 -30.66
CA ASP A 300 11.27 -3.28 -31.47
C ASP A 300 9.94 -2.79 -30.89
N VAL A 301 9.72 -1.48 -30.96
CA VAL A 301 8.44 -0.88 -30.58
C VAL A 301 7.55 -0.90 -31.81
N LEU A 302 6.45 -1.64 -31.71
CA LEU A 302 5.46 -1.74 -32.77
C LEU A 302 4.34 -0.71 -32.58
N ASP A 303 3.75 -0.26 -33.68
CA ASP A 303 2.55 0.57 -33.70
C ASP A 303 1.28 -0.29 -33.48
N SER A 304 0.10 0.34 -33.52
CA SER A 304 -1.19 -0.36 -33.36
C SER A 304 -1.51 -1.36 -34.48
N LYS A 305 -0.76 -1.33 -35.59
CA LYS A 305 -0.89 -2.23 -36.74
C LYS A 305 0.24 -3.27 -36.78
N GLY A 306 1.06 -3.34 -35.73
CA GLY A 306 2.18 -4.30 -35.62
C GLY A 306 3.43 -3.92 -36.42
N LYS A 307 3.51 -2.71 -36.99
CA LYS A 307 4.68 -2.27 -37.75
C LYS A 307 5.72 -1.59 -36.85
N PRO A 308 7.04 -1.77 -37.09
CA PRO A 308 8.07 -1.10 -36.31
C PRO A 308 7.96 0.43 -36.41
N VAL A 309 7.93 1.09 -35.27
CA VAL A 309 7.91 2.56 -35.18
C VAL A 309 9.30 3.08 -35.54
N ILE A 310 9.40 3.86 -36.61
CA ILE A 310 10.67 4.48 -37.03
C ILE A 310 10.82 5.83 -36.32
N ILE A 311 12.02 6.11 -35.79
CA ILE A 311 12.41 7.42 -35.29
C ILE A 311 13.48 7.99 -36.22
N LYS A 312 13.28 9.24 -36.64
CA LYS A 312 14.27 10.03 -37.37
C LYS A 312 15.03 10.93 -36.39
N ASN A 313 16.36 10.86 -36.42
CA ASN A 313 17.22 11.77 -35.69
C ASN A 313 18.40 12.23 -36.57
N ARG A 314 19.30 13.05 -36.01
CA ARG A 314 20.49 13.54 -36.74
C ARG A 314 21.40 12.44 -37.31
N LEU A 315 21.25 11.19 -36.85
CA LEU A 315 22.04 10.02 -37.25
C LEU A 315 21.27 9.09 -38.20
N GLY A 316 20.16 9.56 -38.81
CA GLY A 316 19.35 8.81 -39.76
C GLY A 316 18.04 8.26 -39.20
N GLU A 317 17.42 7.37 -39.98
CA GLU A 317 16.19 6.66 -39.63
C GLU A 317 16.52 5.33 -38.95
N ARG A 318 15.92 5.07 -37.78
CA ARG A 318 16.13 3.82 -37.05
C ARG A 318 14.84 3.33 -36.41
N VAL A 319 14.72 2.02 -36.25
CA VAL A 319 13.62 1.41 -35.50
C VAL A 319 13.72 1.79 -34.02
N LYS A 320 12.61 2.29 -33.48
CA LYS A 320 12.45 2.55 -32.05
C LYS A 320 12.50 1.22 -31.31
N THR A 321 13.34 1.15 -30.29
CA THR A 321 13.52 -0.06 -29.50
C THR A 321 13.28 0.22 -28.02
N LYS A 322 12.82 -0.81 -27.31
CA LYS A 322 12.63 -0.81 -25.85
C LYS A 322 13.41 -1.97 -25.23
N ILE A 323 13.91 -1.76 -24.02
CA ILE A 323 14.51 -2.83 -23.22
C ILE A 323 13.39 -3.51 -22.43
N VAL A 324 13.28 -4.83 -22.56
CA VAL A 324 12.29 -5.67 -21.87
C VAL A 324 13.01 -6.57 -20.89
N VAL A 325 12.48 -6.64 -19.67
CA VAL A 325 13.02 -7.40 -18.51
C VAL A 325 12.08 -8.54 -18.08
N GLU A 326 11.10 -8.84 -18.92
CA GLU A 326 10.16 -9.94 -18.77
C GLU A 326 10.78 -11.21 -19.38
N ASP A 327 10.71 -12.34 -18.70
CA ASP A 327 11.10 -13.63 -19.31
C ASP A 327 10.00 -14.19 -20.23
N SER A 328 10.18 -15.42 -20.71
CA SER A 328 9.20 -16.13 -21.56
C SER A 328 7.87 -16.41 -20.84
N GLU A 329 7.87 -16.44 -19.51
CA GLU A 329 6.67 -16.64 -18.68
C GLU A 329 6.02 -15.30 -18.26
N GLY A 330 6.53 -14.16 -18.75
CA GLY A 330 6.04 -12.83 -18.40
C GLY A 330 6.43 -12.36 -16.99
N ARG A 331 7.36 -13.04 -16.32
CA ARG A 331 7.88 -12.65 -15.00
C ARG A 331 8.97 -11.59 -15.15
N VAL A 332 8.98 -10.62 -14.24
CA VAL A 332 9.78 -9.41 -14.34
C VAL A 332 10.97 -9.43 -13.39
N ILE A 333 12.14 -9.00 -13.87
CA ILE A 333 13.28 -8.58 -13.03
C ILE A 333 13.33 -7.06 -12.91
N ASP A 334 13.35 -6.56 -11.68
CA ASP A 334 13.68 -5.17 -11.35
C ASP A 334 14.68 -5.11 -10.18
N LEU A 335 14.98 -3.94 -9.64
CA LEU A 335 15.86 -3.86 -8.48
C LEU A 335 15.31 -4.62 -7.27
N HIS A 336 14.00 -4.66 -7.08
CA HIS A 336 13.43 -5.40 -5.95
C HIS A 336 13.54 -6.91 -6.15
N ALA A 337 13.65 -7.38 -7.39
CA ALA A 337 13.95 -8.78 -7.69
C ALA A 337 15.29 -9.25 -7.07
N MET A 338 16.30 -8.38 -6.91
CA MET A 338 17.55 -8.73 -6.21
C MET A 338 17.29 -9.17 -4.76
N ARG A 339 16.37 -8.47 -4.09
CA ARG A 339 15.96 -8.84 -2.75
C ARG A 339 15.09 -10.11 -2.74
N THR A 340 14.29 -10.33 -3.79
CA THR A 340 13.62 -11.62 -4.01
C THR A 340 14.63 -12.75 -4.17
N THR A 341 15.73 -12.52 -4.89
CA THR A 341 16.83 -13.50 -5.05
C THR A 341 17.44 -13.87 -3.72
N LEU A 342 17.76 -12.90 -2.84
CA LEU A 342 18.22 -13.23 -1.47
C LEU A 342 17.22 -14.13 -0.74
N GLY A 343 15.94 -13.74 -0.73
CA GLY A 343 14.90 -14.49 -0.02
C GLY A 343 14.74 -15.91 -0.55
N THR A 344 14.76 -16.09 -1.88
CA THR A 344 14.69 -17.41 -2.50
C THR A 344 15.95 -18.24 -2.21
N ASN A 345 17.14 -17.63 -2.24
CA ASN A 345 18.39 -18.35 -1.97
C ASN A 345 18.48 -18.79 -0.50
N LEU A 346 18.02 -17.96 0.44
CA LEU A 346 17.89 -18.35 1.85
C LEU A 346 16.92 -19.54 2.01
N ALA A 347 15.78 -19.51 1.32
CA ALA A 347 14.82 -20.61 1.34
C ALA A 347 15.41 -21.91 0.76
N ARG A 348 16.13 -21.82 -0.37
CA ARG A 348 16.84 -22.96 -1.00
C ARG A 348 17.94 -23.53 -0.12
N ALA A 349 18.64 -22.68 0.62
CA ALA A 349 19.64 -23.09 1.59
C ALA A 349 19.03 -23.73 2.86
N GLY A 350 17.70 -23.86 2.95
CA GLY A 350 17.03 -24.45 4.11
C GLY A 350 17.05 -23.57 5.35
N VAL A 351 17.37 -22.28 5.21
CA VAL A 351 17.38 -21.34 6.32
C VAL A 351 15.97 -21.25 6.92
N ALA A 352 15.87 -21.30 8.25
CA ALA A 352 14.59 -21.19 8.93
C ALA A 352 13.92 -19.82 8.61
N PRO A 353 12.60 -19.78 8.36
CA PRO A 353 11.88 -18.54 8.04
C PRO A 353 12.08 -17.38 9.02
N GLN A 354 12.28 -17.63 10.31
CA GLN A 354 12.54 -16.63 11.34
C GLN A 354 13.93 -15.98 11.17
N VAL A 355 14.93 -16.78 10.83
CA VAL A 355 16.29 -16.30 10.53
C VAL A 355 16.27 -15.50 9.23
N ALA A 356 15.61 -16.03 8.19
CA ALA A 356 15.42 -15.31 6.93
C ALA A 356 14.67 -13.98 7.15
N GLN A 357 13.66 -13.94 8.02
CA GLN A 357 12.94 -12.70 8.36
C GLN A 357 13.86 -11.64 8.97
N ARG A 358 14.79 -12.06 9.86
CA ARG A 358 15.79 -11.16 10.47
C ARG A 358 16.78 -10.63 9.43
N ILE A 359 17.35 -11.51 8.60
CA ILE A 359 18.27 -11.13 7.51
C ILE A 359 17.59 -10.18 6.53
N MET A 360 16.37 -10.52 6.11
CA MET A 360 15.60 -9.68 5.20
C MET A 360 15.14 -8.40 5.89
N ARG A 361 14.95 -8.36 7.21
CA ARG A 361 14.37 -7.20 7.93
C ARG A 361 12.92 -6.97 7.50
N HIS A 362 12.11 -8.03 7.58
CA HIS A 362 10.66 -7.94 7.43
C HIS A 362 9.99 -7.75 8.80
N GLY A 363 9.07 -6.79 8.89
CA GLY A 363 8.27 -6.58 10.10
C GLY A 363 7.21 -7.65 10.32
N ASP A 364 6.70 -8.24 9.23
CA ASP A 364 5.71 -9.31 9.25
C ASP A 364 6.27 -10.57 8.57
N TYR A 365 6.14 -11.69 9.29
CA TYR A 365 6.51 -13.04 8.86
C TYR A 365 5.90 -13.44 7.51
N LYS A 366 4.63 -13.06 7.25
CA LYS A 366 3.95 -13.37 5.97
C LYS A 366 4.68 -12.79 4.77
N THR A 367 5.44 -11.71 4.95
CA THR A 367 6.25 -11.13 3.87
C THR A 367 7.41 -12.03 3.49
N THR A 368 8.05 -12.67 4.48
CA THR A 368 9.17 -13.60 4.27
C THR A 368 8.69 -14.90 3.63
N LEU A 369 7.55 -15.43 4.08
CA LEU A 369 6.98 -16.68 3.55
C LEU A 369 6.73 -16.67 2.03
N LYS A 370 6.49 -15.49 1.45
CA LYS A 370 6.33 -15.34 -0.02
C LYS A 370 7.52 -15.88 -0.81
N HIS A 371 8.71 -15.94 -0.22
CA HIS A 371 9.91 -16.46 -0.88
C HIS A 371 9.98 -17.98 -0.87
N TYR A 372 9.39 -18.63 0.14
CA TYR A 372 9.29 -20.10 0.24
C TYR A 372 8.22 -20.65 -0.70
N THR A 373 7.21 -19.84 -1.03
CA THR A 373 6.18 -20.20 -2.03
C THR A 373 6.63 -20.07 -3.48
N VAL A 374 7.85 -19.58 -3.74
CA VAL A 374 8.42 -19.41 -5.09
C VAL A 374 9.31 -20.61 -5.48
N LEU A 375 9.52 -21.56 -4.57
CA LEU A 375 10.26 -22.79 -4.84
C LEU A 375 9.56 -23.57 -5.97
N GLY A 376 10.32 -23.90 -7.01
CA GLY A 376 9.83 -24.57 -8.20
C GLY A 376 9.89 -26.10 -8.08
N LEU A 377 9.51 -26.79 -9.16
CA LEU A 377 9.51 -28.26 -9.19
C LEU A 377 10.89 -28.85 -8.88
N ALA A 378 11.97 -28.24 -9.39
CA ALA A 378 13.33 -28.68 -9.10
C ALA A 378 13.68 -28.59 -7.60
N ASP A 379 13.27 -27.51 -6.94
CA ASP A 379 13.48 -27.30 -5.50
C ASP A 379 12.68 -28.34 -4.69
N THR A 380 11.42 -28.60 -5.07
CA THR A 380 10.58 -29.61 -4.41
C THR A 380 11.06 -31.04 -4.66
N SER A 381 11.54 -31.35 -5.86
CA SER A 381 12.10 -32.68 -6.18
C SER A 381 13.36 -32.97 -5.38
N ALA A 382 14.26 -31.98 -5.24
CA ALA A 382 15.44 -32.11 -4.40
C ALA A 382 15.07 -32.30 -2.91
N ALA A 383 14.01 -31.64 -2.43
CA ALA A 383 13.51 -31.85 -1.07
C ALA A 383 12.91 -33.25 -0.89
N VAL A 384 12.12 -33.74 -1.85
CA VAL A 384 11.56 -35.10 -1.83
C VAL A 384 12.65 -36.16 -1.88
N ALA A 385 13.71 -35.95 -2.67
CA ALA A 385 14.85 -36.87 -2.76
C ALA A 385 15.65 -36.99 -1.44
N ARG A 386 15.52 -36.02 -0.52
CA ARG A 386 16.13 -36.08 0.82
C ARG A 386 15.26 -36.83 1.84
N LEU A 387 14.02 -37.17 1.50
CA LEU A 387 13.17 -37.96 2.39
C LEU A 387 13.77 -39.38 2.52
N PRO A 388 13.71 -39.98 3.72
CA PRO A 388 14.16 -41.35 3.91
C PRO A 388 13.35 -42.28 3.00
N SER A 389 14.01 -43.30 2.43
CA SER A 389 13.31 -44.36 1.71
C SER A 389 12.37 -45.09 2.66
N VAL A 390 11.17 -45.42 2.18
CA VAL A 390 10.27 -46.29 2.92
C VAL A 390 10.85 -47.70 2.85
N SER A 391 11.43 -48.16 3.95
CA SER A 391 11.84 -49.55 4.08
C SER A 391 10.59 -50.42 4.04
N ILE A 392 10.41 -51.16 2.94
CA ILE A 392 9.44 -52.26 2.90
C ILE A 392 10.18 -53.46 3.49
N ALA A 393 10.11 -53.60 4.81
CA ALA A 393 10.48 -54.85 5.46
C ALA A 393 9.60 -55.96 4.88
N GLY A 394 10.18 -56.89 4.11
CA GLY A 394 9.47 -58.05 3.59
C GLY A 394 9.63 -58.39 2.10
N ARG A 395 10.65 -57.87 1.41
CA ARG A 395 11.11 -58.48 0.14
C ARG A 395 12.60 -58.76 0.16
N ASP A 396 13.03 -59.44 1.22
CA ASP A 396 14.23 -60.25 1.11
C ASP A 396 13.86 -61.50 0.32
N ALA A 397 14.62 -61.72 -0.75
CA ALA A 397 14.66 -62.99 -1.44
C ALA A 397 14.84 -64.10 -0.39
N ILE A 398 13.96 -65.09 -0.43
CA ILE A 398 14.07 -66.31 0.37
C ILE A 398 15.31 -67.06 -0.13
N ALA A 399 16.48 -66.69 0.38
CA ALA A 399 17.57 -67.62 0.55
C ALA A 399 17.29 -68.33 1.88
N ALA A 400 16.97 -69.61 1.79
CA ALA A 400 16.81 -70.49 2.93
C ALA A 400 18.09 -70.47 3.79
N THR A 401 17.95 -70.29 5.10
CA THR A 401 18.55 -71.12 6.16
C THR A 401 18.32 -70.50 7.55
N GLY A 402 17.84 -71.33 8.48
CA GLY A 402 18.17 -71.21 9.91
C GLY A 402 17.28 -70.33 10.77
N THR A 403 16.26 -70.95 11.37
CA THR A 403 15.59 -70.53 12.60
C THR A 403 16.57 -70.45 13.78
N ASP A 404 16.60 -69.33 14.49
CA ASP A 404 16.72 -69.29 15.97
C ASP A 404 16.24 -67.93 16.50
N GLY A 405 15.25 -67.97 17.39
CA GLY A 405 14.54 -66.79 17.86
C GLY A 405 15.11 -66.21 19.15
N THR A 406 14.99 -64.89 19.32
CA THR A 406 14.17 -64.24 20.38
C THR A 406 14.28 -62.73 20.27
N LEU A 407 13.17 -62.08 19.90
CA LEU A 407 13.04 -60.62 19.82
C LEU A 407 12.63 -60.06 21.19
N GLN A 408 13.50 -59.26 21.83
CA GLN A 408 13.07 -58.37 22.91
C GLN A 408 12.40 -57.12 22.32
N LYS A 409 11.09 -57.00 22.57
CA LYS A 409 10.31 -55.79 22.29
C LYS A 409 10.60 -54.73 23.36
N GLN A 410 11.03 -53.53 22.95
CA GLN A 410 10.82 -52.31 23.75
C GLN A 410 9.76 -51.43 23.07
N PRO A 411 8.73 -50.97 23.79
CA PRO A 411 7.66 -50.16 23.22
C PRO A 411 8.13 -48.71 23.02
N GLN A 412 8.17 -48.25 21.77
CA GLN A 412 8.25 -46.82 21.47
C GLN A 412 6.92 -46.14 21.81
N LEU A 413 7.01 -45.10 22.63
CA LEU A 413 5.93 -44.18 22.99
C LEU A 413 5.36 -43.53 21.73
N TYR A 414 4.16 -43.97 21.34
CA TYR A 414 3.40 -43.40 20.23
C TYR A 414 2.72 -42.11 20.67
N SER A 415 3.05 -41.00 20.02
CA SER A 415 2.28 -39.76 20.10
C SER A 415 0.88 -39.99 19.52
N GLN A 416 -0.15 -39.81 20.35
CA GLN A 416 -1.55 -39.99 20.00
C GLN A 416 -1.96 -39.15 18.77
N GLN A 417 -2.50 -39.84 17.77
CA GLN A 417 -3.26 -39.26 16.67
C GLN A 417 -4.49 -38.53 17.21
N LEU A 418 -4.67 -37.27 16.82
CA LEU A 418 -5.95 -36.57 16.89
C LEU A 418 -6.94 -37.26 15.95
N GLY A 419 -7.81 -38.08 16.54
CA GLY A 419 -8.96 -38.67 15.88
C GLY A 419 -9.92 -37.59 15.38
N ARG A 420 -10.21 -37.63 14.08
CA ARG A 420 -11.38 -37.01 13.46
C ARG A 420 -12.63 -37.69 14.03
N GLU A 421 -13.33 -37.03 14.95
CA GLU A 421 -14.70 -37.42 15.29
C GLU A 421 -15.67 -36.89 14.24
N LYS A 422 -16.32 -37.85 13.56
CA LYS A 422 -17.55 -37.65 12.80
C LYS A 422 -18.72 -37.60 13.81
N GLY A 423 -19.24 -36.42 14.11
CA GLY A 423 -20.56 -36.26 14.72
C GLY A 423 -21.65 -36.23 13.65
N LYS A 424 -22.51 -37.24 13.61
CA LYS A 424 -23.75 -37.26 12.81
C LYS A 424 -24.91 -36.63 13.61
N THR A 425 -25.82 -36.05 12.82
CA THR A 425 -27.28 -35.96 13.01
C THR A 425 -27.88 -35.00 14.05
N GLY A 426 -28.61 -34.02 13.51
CA GLY A 426 -29.72 -33.30 14.15
C GLY A 426 -30.57 -32.67 13.04
N ALA A 427 -31.47 -33.47 12.46
CA ALA A 427 -32.45 -33.03 11.47
C ALA A 427 -33.58 -32.25 12.19
N ILE A 428 -33.95 -31.09 11.65
CA ILE A 428 -35.20 -30.40 12.01
C ILE A 428 -36.08 -30.39 10.75
N GLN A 429 -37.27 -30.93 10.94
CA GLN A 429 -38.36 -31.09 9.98
C GLN A 429 -38.74 -29.79 9.27
N ARG A 430 -38.97 -29.90 7.97
CA ARG A 430 -39.87 -29.02 7.21
C ARG A 430 -41.08 -29.84 6.85
N ASP A 431 -42.22 -29.48 7.43
CA ASP A 431 -43.52 -29.89 6.91
C ASP A 431 -44.04 -28.88 5.90
N GLU A 432 -44.85 -29.47 5.03
CA GLU A 432 -45.39 -29.01 3.76
C GLU A 432 -46.33 -27.81 3.86
N LEU A 433 -46.41 -27.05 2.77
CA LEU A 433 -47.69 -26.66 2.17
C LEU A 433 -47.49 -26.40 0.68
N SER A 434 -48.28 -27.10 -0.10
CA SER A 434 -48.28 -27.25 -1.54
C SER A 434 -48.97 -26.10 -2.28
N SER A 435 -48.72 -26.07 -3.60
CA SER A 435 -49.59 -25.59 -4.69
C SER A 435 -49.86 -24.07 -4.76
N VAL A 436 -49.68 -23.38 -5.90
CA VAL A 436 -50.44 -23.55 -7.14
C VAL A 436 -49.70 -22.90 -8.35
N GLN A 437 -49.62 -23.69 -9.42
CA GLN A 437 -49.63 -23.40 -10.87
C GLN A 437 -48.55 -22.57 -11.61
N ALA A 438 -48.06 -23.25 -12.64
CA ALA A 438 -47.39 -22.76 -13.83
C ALA A 438 -48.32 -21.99 -14.77
N ILE A 439 -47.76 -21.09 -15.60
CA ILE A 439 -48.13 -20.88 -17.01
C ILE A 439 -46.86 -20.43 -17.77
N ALA A 440 -46.79 -20.88 -19.02
CA ALA A 440 -45.65 -20.93 -19.91
C ALA A 440 -45.47 -19.69 -20.82
N LYS A 441 -44.27 -19.61 -21.43
CA LYS A 441 -43.94 -19.12 -22.79
C LYS A 441 -44.46 -17.74 -23.24
N SER A 442 -43.55 -16.85 -23.63
CA SER A 442 -43.34 -16.54 -25.06
C SER A 442 -42.16 -15.60 -25.28
N GLU A 443 -41.47 -15.84 -26.40
CA GLU A 443 -40.48 -14.98 -27.02
C GLU A 443 -41.09 -13.64 -27.43
N ASN A 444 -40.30 -12.56 -27.40
CA ASN A 444 -40.21 -11.73 -28.60
C ASN A 444 -38.97 -10.83 -28.65
N SER A 445 -38.30 -10.93 -29.79
CA SER A 445 -37.34 -9.97 -30.31
C SER A 445 -37.98 -8.58 -30.49
N ARG A 446 -37.20 -7.51 -30.36
CA ARG A 446 -37.37 -6.28 -31.15
C ARG A 446 -36.07 -5.47 -31.20
N LYS A 447 -35.77 -5.05 -32.42
CA LYS A 447 -34.59 -4.31 -32.90
C LYS A 447 -34.60 -2.85 -32.45
N SER A 448 -33.40 -2.26 -32.51
CA SER A 448 -32.97 -0.86 -32.30
C SER A 448 -33.75 0.22 -33.08
N PRO A 449 -33.45 1.52 -32.86
CA PRO A 449 -32.35 2.17 -33.60
C PRO A 449 -31.51 3.14 -32.77
N GLY A 450 -30.35 3.50 -33.32
CA GLY A 450 -29.31 4.28 -32.66
C GLY A 450 -29.54 5.78 -32.63
N ASN A 451 -28.62 6.47 -31.95
CA ASN A 451 -28.28 7.83 -32.32
C ASN A 451 -26.79 8.09 -32.06
N THR A 452 -26.16 8.65 -33.09
CA THR A 452 -24.74 8.91 -33.25
C THR A 452 -24.53 10.40 -32.98
N GLN A 453 -23.63 10.78 -32.08
CA GLN A 453 -22.93 12.06 -32.19
C GLN A 453 -21.47 11.92 -31.79
N GLU A 454 -20.62 12.32 -32.74
CA GLU A 454 -19.17 12.38 -32.69
C GLU A 454 -18.65 13.63 -31.96
N SER A 455 -17.32 13.60 -31.72
CA SER A 455 -16.40 14.68 -31.33
C SER A 455 -16.24 14.90 -29.81
N ALA A 456 -15.06 15.12 -29.24
CA ALA A 456 -13.71 15.31 -29.78
C ALA A 456 -12.66 14.71 -28.83
N GLY A 457 -11.60 14.15 -29.40
CA GLY A 457 -10.55 13.45 -28.69
C GLY A 457 -9.67 14.35 -27.86
N ASN A 458 -9.47 14.00 -26.58
CA ASN A 458 -8.38 14.52 -25.77
C ASN A 458 -7.43 13.37 -25.42
N SER A 459 -6.22 13.43 -25.96
CA SER A 459 -5.20 12.39 -25.89
C SER A 459 -4.60 12.29 -24.48
N ARG A 460 -5.19 11.43 -23.63
CA ARG A 460 -4.62 11.10 -22.32
C ARG A 460 -3.38 10.23 -22.46
N LYS A 461 -2.22 10.81 -22.17
CA LYS A 461 -0.96 10.10 -21.94
C LYS A 461 -1.17 9.02 -20.87
N ARG A 462 -0.88 7.76 -21.22
CA ARG A 462 -0.85 6.61 -20.30
C ARG A 462 -0.02 6.92 -19.05
N ALA A 463 -0.66 7.00 -17.89
CA ALA A 463 0.02 7.03 -16.61
C ALA A 463 0.65 5.65 -16.34
N LYS A 464 1.98 5.61 -16.20
CA LYS A 464 2.70 4.40 -15.77
C LYS A 464 2.27 4.05 -14.35
N GLY A 465 1.76 2.82 -14.18
CA GLY A 465 1.40 2.27 -12.87
C GLY A 465 2.57 2.37 -11.90
N PHE A 466 2.35 3.08 -10.80
CA PHE A 466 3.35 3.38 -9.78
C PHE A 466 2.97 2.66 -8.48
N GLU A 467 3.94 2.03 -7.84
CA GLU A 467 3.73 1.27 -6.60
C GLU A 467 3.54 2.23 -5.40
N PRO A 468 2.41 2.16 -4.67
CA PRO A 468 2.31 2.83 -3.38
C PRO A 468 3.07 2.01 -2.32
N SER A 469 3.91 2.70 -1.55
CA SER A 469 4.56 2.11 -0.38
C SER A 469 3.50 1.91 0.70
N THR A 470 3.11 0.66 0.94
CA THR A 470 2.19 0.28 2.02
C THR A 470 2.78 0.64 3.38
N PHE A 471 2.04 1.46 4.14
CA PHE A 471 2.13 1.57 5.58
C PHE A 471 0.85 0.91 6.12
N SER A 472 1.00 -0.10 6.97
CA SER A 472 -0.10 -0.57 7.79
C SER A 472 -0.35 0.49 8.86
N LEU A 473 -1.52 1.11 8.84
CA LEU A 473 -2.01 1.93 9.94
C LEU A 473 -2.95 1.04 10.75
N GLU A 474 -2.45 0.48 11.84
CA GLU A 474 -3.26 0.20 13.02
C GLU A 474 -3.14 1.45 13.91
N GLY A 475 -4.29 2.00 14.32
CA GLY A 475 -4.42 3.25 15.07
C GLY A 475 -5.45 4.20 14.50
#